data_AF-A0A7Y1YIA6-F1
#
_entry.id   AF-A0A7Y1YIA6-F1
#
_cell.length_a   1.000
_cell.length_b   1.000
_cell.length_c   1.000
_cell.angle_alpha   90.00
_cell.angle_beta   90.00
_cell.angle_gamma   90.00
#
_symmetry.space_group_name_H-M   'P 1'
#
loop_
_entity.id
_entity.type
_entity.pdbx_description
1 polymer ?
#
loop_
_entity_poly.entity_id
_entity_poly.type
_entity_poly.pdbx_seq_one_letter_code
_entity_poly.pdbx_strand_id
1 'polypeptide(L)'
;VAGPLASRICVDLPDQERQALADLPYLGVVCASVLLRRQLSPYYVTNLVDPAPFTGVIEMSNLVDPAELNGNHLVYLPKYVRPDDPLFDQDDETIRREFIDGLTAIHPDLTGADIVAFQIARARYVMAIPTISYSKRIPPFSTSNPNLFLVNSAQIVNGTLNVNETVGLANRAAADIL
;
A
#
# COMPACT_ATOMS: atom_id res chain seq x y z
N VAL A 1 3.40 1.03 -13.85
CA VAL A 1 4.38 1.80 -13.05
C VAL A 1 3.73 3.08 -12.53
N ALA A 2 4.01 3.52 -11.30
CA ALA A 2 3.42 4.75 -10.75
C ALA A 2 3.86 6.00 -11.54
N GLY A 3 3.02 7.03 -11.61
CA GLY A 3 3.26 8.25 -12.38
C GLY A 3 4.63 8.90 -12.15
N PRO A 4 5.03 9.19 -10.89
CA PRO A 4 6.34 9.77 -10.61
C PRO A 4 7.53 8.92 -11.05
N LEU A 5 7.39 7.58 -11.06
CA LEU A 5 8.40 6.68 -11.60
C LEU A 5 8.39 6.68 -13.12
N ALA A 6 7.21 6.67 -13.75
CA ALA A 6 7.06 6.75 -15.20
C ALA A 6 7.70 8.02 -15.77
N SER A 7 7.51 9.17 -15.11
CA SER A 7 8.13 10.46 -15.50
C SER A 7 9.68 10.42 -15.53
N ARG A 8 10.29 9.59 -14.66
CA ARG A 8 11.75 9.39 -14.61
C ARG A 8 12.26 8.38 -15.63
N ILE A 9 11.45 7.35 -15.94
CA ILE A 9 11.83 6.28 -16.86
C ILE A 9 11.62 6.71 -18.32
N CYS A 10 10.49 7.35 -18.62
CA CYS A 10 10.07 7.75 -19.95
C CYS A 10 10.60 9.15 -20.28
N VAL A 11 11.94 9.29 -20.38
CA VAL A 11 12.62 10.58 -20.56
C VAL A 11 12.33 11.26 -21.90
N ASP A 12 11.93 10.48 -22.92
CA ASP A 12 11.61 10.99 -24.27
C ASP A 12 10.20 11.55 -24.40
N LEU A 13 9.35 11.42 -23.36
CA LEU A 13 8.03 12.05 -23.36
C LEU A 13 8.18 13.58 -23.23
N PRO A 14 7.28 14.38 -23.84
CA PRO A 14 7.27 15.82 -23.69
C PRO A 14 7.24 16.25 -22.23
N ASP A 15 7.93 17.35 -21.91
CA ASP A 15 8.06 17.84 -20.53
C ASP A 15 6.71 18.06 -19.86
N GLN A 16 5.70 18.55 -20.59
CA GLN A 16 4.35 18.72 -20.07
C GLN A 16 3.73 17.39 -19.60
N GLU A 17 3.92 16.31 -20.35
CA GLU A 17 3.40 14.99 -20.03
C GLU A 17 4.16 14.37 -18.84
N ARG A 18 5.49 14.50 -18.85
CA ARG A 18 6.34 14.07 -17.74
C ARG A 18 6.00 14.80 -16.45
N GLN A 19 5.74 16.10 -16.52
CA GLN A 19 5.36 16.93 -15.38
C GLN A 19 3.99 16.50 -14.83
N ALA A 20 3.01 16.27 -15.71
CA ALA A 20 1.70 15.77 -15.30
C ALA A 20 1.78 14.42 -14.56
N LEU A 21 2.69 13.52 -14.98
CA LEU A 21 2.93 12.25 -14.30
C LEU A 21 3.66 12.42 -12.95
N ALA A 22 4.61 13.36 -12.87
CA ALA A 22 5.37 13.65 -11.66
C ALA A 22 4.54 14.30 -10.56
N ASP A 23 3.61 15.18 -10.94
CA ASP A 23 2.81 15.99 -10.01
C ASP A 23 1.63 15.21 -9.39
N LEU A 24 1.41 13.97 -9.82
CA LEU A 24 0.39 13.12 -9.22
C LEU A 24 0.74 12.83 -7.75
N PRO A 25 -0.12 13.21 -6.80
CA PRO A 25 0.09 12.85 -5.41
C PRO A 25 -0.14 11.36 -5.24
N TYR A 26 0.73 10.70 -4.47
CA TYR A 26 0.62 9.29 -4.14
C TYR A 26 0.62 9.11 -2.63
N LEU A 27 -0.01 8.02 -2.20
CA LEU A 27 0.11 7.47 -0.87
C LEU A 27 1.05 6.26 -0.95
N GLY A 28 1.97 6.18 -0.01
CA GLY A 28 2.82 5.02 0.22
C GLY A 28 2.35 4.21 1.43
N VAL A 29 2.92 3.02 1.60
CA VAL A 29 2.69 2.17 2.76
C VAL A 29 4.01 1.62 3.30
N VAL A 30 4.13 1.63 4.62
CA VAL A 30 5.07 0.79 5.38
C VAL A 30 4.21 -0.21 6.14
N CYS A 31 4.38 -1.49 5.87
CA CYS A 31 3.54 -2.54 6.44
C CYS A 31 4.40 -3.56 7.16
N ALA A 32 4.17 -3.71 8.47
CA ALA A 32 4.75 -4.81 9.21
C ALA A 32 3.87 -6.06 9.10
N SER A 33 4.51 -7.20 8.87
CA SER A 33 3.93 -8.54 8.96
C SER A 33 4.43 -9.18 10.24
N VAL A 34 3.51 -9.51 11.14
CA VAL A 34 3.81 -10.08 12.45
C VAL A 34 3.24 -11.49 12.49
N LEU A 35 4.13 -12.47 12.64
CA LEU A 35 3.74 -13.86 12.83
C LEU A 35 3.69 -14.15 14.33
N LEU A 36 2.55 -14.64 14.81
CA LEU A 36 2.25 -14.88 16.22
C LEU A 36 1.98 -16.36 16.49
N ARG A 37 2.32 -16.84 17.69
CA ARG A 37 2.03 -18.22 18.13
C ARG A 37 0.55 -18.47 18.44
N ARG A 38 -0.23 -17.39 18.57
CA ARG A 38 -1.64 -17.41 18.93
C ARG A 38 -2.39 -16.31 18.21
N GLN A 39 -3.70 -16.46 18.14
CA GLN A 39 -4.60 -15.43 17.64
C GLN A 39 -4.49 -14.15 18.48
N LEU A 40 -4.46 -12.98 17.82
CA LEU A 40 -4.46 -11.69 18.49
C LEU A 40 -5.88 -11.23 18.84
N SER A 41 -6.83 -11.37 17.89
CA SER A 41 -8.24 -11.02 18.08
C SER A 41 -9.15 -11.82 17.14
N PRO A 42 -10.47 -11.91 17.41
CA PRO A 42 -11.41 -12.59 16.54
C PRO A 42 -11.83 -11.76 15.30
N TYR A 43 -11.31 -10.54 15.14
CA TYR A 43 -11.72 -9.62 14.07
C TYR A 43 -10.72 -9.62 12.92
N TYR A 44 -11.22 -9.65 11.68
CA TYR A 44 -10.36 -9.55 10.50
C TYR A 44 -9.67 -8.18 10.40
N VAL A 45 -10.41 -7.08 10.58
CA VAL A 45 -9.87 -5.71 10.55
C VAL A 45 -10.32 -4.94 11.78
N THR A 46 -9.36 -4.32 12.46
CA THR A 46 -9.59 -3.33 13.51
C THR A 46 -9.07 -1.98 13.05
N ASN A 47 -9.99 -1.04 12.85
CA ASN A 47 -9.65 0.35 12.52
C ASN A 47 -9.31 1.11 13.79
N LEU A 48 -8.24 1.90 13.74
CA LEU A 48 -7.77 2.70 14.88
C LEU A 48 -8.19 4.15 14.68
N VAL A 49 -8.85 4.71 15.69
CA VAL A 49 -9.26 6.13 15.72
C VAL A 49 -8.29 6.98 16.52
N ASP A 50 -7.66 6.38 17.53
CA ASP A 50 -6.65 7.02 18.35
C ASP A 50 -5.27 6.97 17.68
N PRO A 51 -4.36 7.92 17.99
CA PRO A 51 -3.01 7.91 17.46
C PRO A 51 -2.27 6.59 17.74
N ALA A 52 -1.82 5.94 16.68
CA ALA A 52 -1.04 4.72 16.72
C ALA A 52 0.08 4.76 15.65
N PRO A 53 1.17 3.98 15.83
CA PRO A 53 2.28 3.94 14.88
C PRO A 53 1.85 3.35 13.51
N PHE A 54 0.76 2.57 13.47
CA PHE A 54 0.11 2.04 12.28
C PHE A 54 -1.34 2.55 12.15
N THR A 55 -1.95 2.34 10.99
CA THR A 55 -3.30 2.81 10.63
C THR A 55 -4.39 1.80 11.02
N GLY A 56 -4.06 0.51 11.13
CA GLY A 56 -5.01 -0.54 11.47
C GLY A 56 -4.32 -1.84 11.85
N VAL A 57 -5.08 -2.77 12.39
CA VAL A 57 -4.65 -4.15 12.67
C VAL A 57 -5.45 -5.08 11.77
N ILE A 58 -4.78 -5.88 10.96
CA ILE A 58 -5.43 -6.87 10.08
C ILE A 58 -4.97 -8.27 10.48
N GLU A 59 -5.83 -9.02 11.15
CA GLU A 59 -5.57 -10.42 11.52
C GLU A 59 -6.02 -11.33 10.36
N MET A 60 -5.08 -11.63 9.45
CA MET A 60 -5.35 -12.43 8.26
C MET A 60 -5.76 -13.85 8.58
N SER A 61 -5.33 -14.38 9.72
CA SER A 61 -5.69 -15.74 10.16
C SER A 61 -7.16 -15.89 10.55
N ASN A 62 -7.95 -14.80 10.53
CA ASN A 62 -9.41 -14.87 10.59
C ASN A 62 -10.06 -15.13 9.23
N LEU A 63 -9.30 -15.07 8.13
CA LEU A 63 -9.74 -15.43 6.78
C LEU A 63 -8.98 -16.61 6.18
N VAL A 64 -7.77 -16.89 6.69
CA VAL A 64 -6.89 -17.98 6.22
C VAL A 64 -6.72 -18.99 7.33
N ASP A 65 -6.83 -20.28 7.01
CA ASP A 65 -6.61 -21.37 7.97
C ASP A 65 -5.17 -21.31 8.54
N PRO A 66 -4.98 -21.23 9.87
CA PRO A 66 -3.66 -21.30 10.49
C PRO A 66 -2.82 -22.52 10.07
N ALA A 67 -3.43 -23.62 9.62
CA ALA A 67 -2.70 -24.77 9.07
C ALA A 67 -1.80 -24.39 7.88
N GLU A 68 -2.20 -23.42 7.05
CA GLU A 68 -1.40 -22.86 5.95
C GLU A 68 -0.21 -22.02 6.45
N LEU A 69 -0.20 -21.68 7.75
CA LEU A 69 0.80 -20.87 8.44
C LEU A 69 1.57 -21.68 9.51
N ASN A 70 1.58 -23.01 9.40
CA ASN A 70 2.19 -23.92 10.37
C ASN A 70 1.62 -23.76 11.80
N GLY A 71 0.32 -23.51 11.91
CA GLY A 71 -0.37 -23.28 13.19
C GLY A 71 -0.15 -21.89 13.80
N ASN A 72 0.56 -20.99 13.11
CA ASN A 72 0.75 -19.61 13.55
C ASN A 72 -0.35 -18.68 13.01
N HIS A 73 -0.37 -17.46 13.55
CA HIS A 73 -1.32 -16.41 13.19
C HIS A 73 -0.60 -15.22 12.55
N LEU A 74 -1.16 -14.66 11.48
CA LEU A 74 -0.53 -13.59 10.71
C LEU A 74 -1.32 -12.28 10.84
N VAL A 75 -0.64 -11.27 11.38
CA VAL A 75 -1.16 -9.91 11.55
C VAL A 75 -0.40 -8.94 10.67
N TYR A 76 -1.12 -8.08 9.94
CA TYR A 76 -0.53 -6.93 9.24
C TYR A 76 -0.82 -5.63 9.98
N LEU A 77 0.19 -4.77 10.05
CA LEU A 77 0.15 -3.44 10.63
C LEU A 77 0.54 -2.42 9.55
N PRO A 78 -0.38 -2.00 8.66
CA PRO A 78 -0.08 -1.02 7.63
C PRO A 78 -0.06 0.38 8.22
N LYS A 79 0.93 1.18 7.81
CA LYS A 79 0.99 2.63 8.04
C LYS A 79 1.04 3.33 6.69
N TYR A 80 -0.01 4.07 6.38
CA TYR A 80 -0.08 4.86 5.16
C TYR A 80 0.47 6.27 5.39
N VAL A 81 1.42 6.67 4.56
CA VAL A 81 2.13 7.96 4.67
C VAL A 81 2.45 8.52 3.29
N ARG A 82 2.86 9.80 3.22
CA ARG A 82 3.27 10.40 1.96
C ARG A 82 4.61 9.79 1.48
N PRO A 83 4.95 9.83 0.18
CA PRO A 83 6.14 9.17 -0.36
C PRO A 83 7.47 9.78 0.13
N ASP A 84 7.42 11.00 0.65
CA ASP A 84 8.52 11.77 1.25
C ASP A 84 8.59 11.64 2.78
N ASP A 85 7.73 10.83 3.38
CA ASP A 85 7.70 10.63 4.83
C ASP A 85 8.98 9.91 5.32
N PRO A 86 9.62 10.39 6.41
CA PRO A 86 10.83 9.79 6.97
C PRO A 86 10.71 8.31 7.34
N LEU A 87 9.49 7.81 7.59
CA LEU A 87 9.24 6.41 7.92
C LEU A 87 9.79 5.44 6.85
N PHE A 88 9.87 5.88 5.58
CA PHE A 88 10.43 5.06 4.51
C PHE A 88 11.93 4.80 4.65
N ASP A 89 12.65 5.71 5.30
CA ASP A 89 14.11 5.66 5.46
C ASP A 89 14.53 5.30 6.89
N GLN A 90 13.56 5.16 7.79
CA GLN A 90 13.76 4.70 9.16
C GLN A 90 14.13 3.21 9.19
N ASP A 91 15.07 2.86 10.08
CA ASP A 91 15.57 1.50 10.21
C ASP A 91 14.49 0.53 10.73
N ASP A 92 14.61 -0.73 10.30
CA ASP A 92 13.61 -1.76 10.59
C ASP A 92 13.44 -2.03 12.08
N GLU A 93 14.50 -1.94 12.88
CA GLU A 93 14.44 -2.23 14.33
C GLU A 93 13.76 -1.10 15.12
N THR A 94 13.97 0.16 14.73
CA THR A 94 13.23 1.28 15.30
C THR A 94 11.73 1.16 14.99
N ILE A 95 11.36 0.89 13.73
CA ILE A 95 9.95 0.67 13.36
C ILE A 95 9.36 -0.52 14.11
N ARG A 96 10.11 -1.64 14.19
CA ARG A 96 9.68 -2.83 14.92
C ARG A 96 9.36 -2.51 16.37
N ARG A 97 10.26 -1.81 17.08
CA ARG A 97 10.02 -1.42 18.47
C ARG A 97 8.76 -0.58 18.61
N GLU A 98 8.63 0.49 17.81
CA GLU A 98 7.46 1.37 17.85
C GLU A 98 6.15 0.62 17.56
N PHE A 99 6.16 -0.27 16.56
CA PHE A 99 4.96 -1.01 16.16
C PHE A 99 4.59 -2.08 17.20
N ILE A 100 5.55 -2.75 17.81
CA ILE A 100 5.26 -3.70 18.90
C ILE A 100 4.78 -2.98 20.15
N ASP A 101 5.37 -1.83 20.51
CA ASP A 101 4.91 -1.01 21.63
C ASP A 101 3.46 -0.53 21.40
N GLY A 102 3.16 -0.06 20.18
CA GLY A 102 1.79 0.30 19.80
C GLY A 102 0.82 -0.89 19.80
N LEU A 103 1.26 -2.06 19.35
CA LEU A 103 0.42 -3.25 19.32
C LEU A 103 0.11 -3.78 20.72
N THR A 104 1.10 -3.79 21.61
CA THR A 104 0.93 -4.21 23.01
C THR A 104 0.13 -3.20 23.83
N ALA A 105 0.16 -1.91 23.49
CA ALA A 105 -0.76 -0.93 24.09
C ALA A 105 -2.24 -1.23 23.77
N ILE A 106 -2.51 -1.78 22.58
CA ILE A 106 -3.87 -2.17 22.13
C ILE A 106 -4.24 -3.58 22.65
N HIS A 107 -3.26 -4.49 22.70
CA HIS A 107 -3.40 -5.87 23.16
C HIS A 107 -2.42 -6.15 24.32
N PRO A 108 -2.74 -5.75 25.56
CA PRO A 108 -1.81 -5.83 26.70
C PRO A 108 -1.41 -7.25 27.12
N ASP A 109 -2.15 -8.25 26.66
CA ASP A 109 -1.88 -9.67 26.85
C ASP A 109 -0.85 -10.21 25.83
N LEU A 110 -0.53 -9.46 24.78
CA LEU A 110 0.51 -9.83 23.82
C LEU A 110 1.89 -9.64 24.43
N THR A 111 2.71 -10.68 24.38
CA THR A 111 4.08 -10.63 24.89
C THR A 111 5.11 -10.85 23.79
N GLY A 112 6.37 -10.47 24.04
CA GLY A 112 7.47 -10.78 23.11
C GLY A 112 7.64 -12.28 22.86
N ALA A 113 7.21 -13.13 23.78
CA ALA A 113 7.23 -14.58 23.60
C ALA A 113 6.16 -15.08 22.62
N ASP A 114 5.14 -14.30 22.31
CA ASP A 114 4.13 -14.68 21.31
C ASP A 114 4.60 -14.38 19.88
N ILE A 115 5.57 -13.50 19.71
CA ILE A 115 6.06 -13.04 18.41
C ILE A 115 7.09 -14.04 17.85
N VAL A 116 6.74 -14.69 16.75
CA VAL A 116 7.61 -15.63 16.03
C VAL A 116 8.49 -14.89 15.03
N ALA A 117 7.91 -13.97 14.27
CA ALA A 117 8.62 -13.19 13.27
C ALA A 117 8.00 -11.80 13.10
N PHE A 118 8.83 -10.85 12.67
CA PHE A 118 8.42 -9.50 12.33
C PHE A 118 9.19 -9.09 11.07
N GLN A 119 8.49 -8.69 10.01
CA GLN A 119 9.10 -8.32 8.73
C GLN A 119 8.43 -7.05 8.19
N ILE A 120 9.20 -6.14 7.60
CA ILE A 120 8.69 -4.86 7.10
C ILE A 120 8.76 -4.84 5.58
N ALA A 121 7.63 -4.52 4.95
CA ALA A 121 7.56 -4.18 3.54
C ALA A 121 7.32 -2.67 3.36
N ARG A 122 7.94 -2.08 2.35
CA ARG A 122 7.85 -0.64 2.05
C ARG A 122 7.51 -0.42 0.58
N ALA A 123 6.52 0.41 0.31
CA ALA A 123 6.21 0.86 -1.05
C ALA A 123 5.86 2.37 -1.03
N ARG A 124 6.73 3.20 -1.63
CA ARG A 124 6.55 4.66 -1.68
C ARG A 124 5.37 5.12 -2.54
N TYR A 125 4.98 4.31 -3.53
CA TYR A 125 3.91 4.65 -4.47
C TYR A 125 2.94 3.48 -4.58
N VAL A 126 1.86 3.52 -3.80
CA VAL A 126 0.84 2.47 -3.74
C VAL A 126 -0.41 2.89 -4.50
N MET A 127 -0.99 4.03 -4.11
CA MET A 127 -2.23 4.55 -4.67
C MET A 127 -2.08 6.03 -4.98
N ALA A 128 -2.58 6.47 -6.13
CA ALA A 128 -2.70 7.90 -6.42
C ALA A 128 -3.81 8.51 -5.55
N ILE A 129 -3.55 9.63 -4.90
CA ILE A 129 -4.51 10.27 -4.00
C ILE A 129 -5.57 11.00 -4.84
N PRO A 130 -6.86 10.64 -4.72
CA PRO A 130 -7.92 11.39 -5.37
C PRO A 130 -7.97 12.82 -4.82
N THR A 131 -7.76 13.80 -5.68
CA THR A 131 -7.88 15.22 -5.35
C THR A 131 -9.21 15.81 -5.85
N ILE A 132 -9.53 17.04 -5.46
CA ILE A 132 -10.71 17.73 -5.98
C ILE A 132 -10.63 17.79 -7.51
N SER A 133 -11.71 17.38 -8.18
CA SER A 133 -11.77 17.27 -9.65
C SER A 133 -10.74 16.32 -10.27
N TYR A 134 -10.29 15.29 -9.53
CA TYR A 134 -9.30 14.32 -10.02
C TYR A 134 -9.67 13.74 -11.39
N SER A 135 -10.95 13.41 -11.60
CA SER A 135 -11.45 12.83 -12.86
C SER A 135 -11.19 13.67 -14.11
N LYS A 136 -10.96 14.98 -13.96
CA LYS A 136 -10.62 15.89 -15.07
C LYS A 136 -9.13 15.98 -15.35
N ARG A 137 -8.28 15.38 -14.50
CA ARG A 137 -6.80 15.49 -14.52
C ARG A 137 -6.11 14.12 -14.58
N ILE A 138 -6.86 13.06 -14.85
CA ILE A 138 -6.31 11.71 -14.97
C ILE A 138 -5.45 11.66 -16.24
N PRO A 139 -4.21 11.15 -16.17
CA PRO A 139 -3.43 10.91 -17.37
C PRO A 139 -4.10 9.84 -18.25
N PRO A 140 -4.19 10.05 -19.58
CA PRO A 140 -4.68 9.03 -20.49
C PRO A 140 -3.80 7.77 -20.46
N PHE A 141 -4.30 6.65 -21.00
CA PHE A 141 -3.49 5.44 -21.18
C PHE A 141 -2.42 5.65 -22.26
N SER A 142 -2.82 6.24 -23.38
CA SER A 142 -1.93 6.54 -24.49
C SER A 142 -1.02 7.71 -24.13
N THR A 143 0.27 7.55 -24.44
CA THR A 143 1.23 8.65 -24.36
C THR A 143 1.37 9.34 -25.72
N SER A 144 2.14 10.42 -25.76
CA SER A 144 2.56 11.02 -27.04
C SER A 144 3.42 10.09 -27.91
N ASN A 145 4.02 9.04 -27.35
CA ASN A 145 4.64 7.97 -28.12
C ASN A 145 3.59 6.90 -28.46
N PRO A 146 3.29 6.66 -29.76
CA PRO A 146 2.18 5.79 -30.16
C PRO A 146 2.34 4.32 -29.76
N ASN A 147 3.56 3.89 -29.41
CA ASN A 147 3.86 2.51 -29.00
C ASN A 147 4.06 2.37 -27.48
N LEU A 148 3.78 3.42 -26.70
CA LEU A 148 3.92 3.42 -25.25
C LEU A 148 2.59 3.78 -24.57
N PHE A 149 2.15 2.88 -23.69
CA PHE A 149 0.94 3.04 -22.90
C PHE A 149 1.27 2.95 -21.41
N LEU A 150 0.68 3.84 -20.61
CA LEU A 150 0.85 3.89 -19.17
C LEU A 150 -0.46 3.50 -18.49
N VAL A 151 -0.48 2.31 -17.89
CA VAL A 151 -1.61 1.82 -17.09
C VAL A 151 -1.17 1.63 -15.64
N ASN A 152 -1.80 2.36 -14.72
CA ASN A 152 -1.46 2.37 -13.30
C ASN A 152 -2.62 2.89 -12.43
N SER A 153 -2.42 2.87 -11.11
CA SER A 153 -3.43 3.24 -10.11
C SER A 153 -4.01 4.65 -10.27
N ALA A 154 -3.31 5.57 -10.94
CA ALA A 154 -3.82 6.92 -11.18
C ALA A 154 -5.09 6.93 -12.05
N GLN A 155 -5.35 5.87 -12.80
CA GLN A 155 -6.55 5.75 -13.62
C GLN A 155 -7.71 5.01 -12.91
N ILE A 156 -7.56 4.69 -11.61
CA ILE A 156 -8.65 4.18 -10.78
C ILE A 156 -9.39 5.38 -10.17
N VAL A 157 -10.56 5.70 -10.72
CA VAL A 157 -11.31 6.93 -10.39
C VAL A 157 -12.37 6.72 -9.32
N ASN A 158 -13.09 5.59 -9.41
CA ASN A 158 -14.30 5.30 -8.63
C ASN A 158 -14.11 4.12 -7.68
N GLY A 159 -12.88 3.87 -7.23
CA GLY A 159 -12.56 2.67 -6.46
C GLY A 159 -11.33 2.85 -5.58
N THR A 160 -11.04 1.81 -4.82
CA THR A 160 -9.80 1.68 -4.06
C THR A 160 -8.79 0.86 -4.85
N LEU A 161 -7.54 0.79 -4.38
CA LEU A 161 -6.46 0.01 -4.99
C LEU A 161 -6.59 -1.48 -4.63
N ASN A 162 -7.78 -2.04 -4.79
CA ASN A 162 -7.98 -3.46 -4.63
C ASN A 162 -7.63 -4.19 -5.95
N VAL A 163 -7.47 -5.50 -5.85
CA VAL A 163 -7.07 -6.34 -6.99
C VAL A 163 -8.12 -6.30 -8.10
N ASN A 164 -9.41 -6.27 -7.77
CA ASN A 164 -10.49 -6.24 -8.75
C ASN A 164 -10.45 -4.98 -9.62
N GLU A 165 -10.26 -3.81 -9.01
CA GLU A 165 -10.14 -2.54 -9.74
C GLU A 165 -8.89 -2.52 -10.62
N THR A 166 -7.78 -3.07 -10.12
CA THR A 166 -6.52 -3.13 -10.88
C THR A 166 -6.63 -4.03 -12.11
N VAL A 167 -7.22 -5.22 -11.96
CA VAL A 167 -7.47 -6.15 -13.06
C VAL A 167 -8.49 -5.57 -14.03
N GLY A 168 -9.58 -4.97 -13.52
CA GLY A 168 -10.59 -4.32 -14.35
C GLY A 168 -10.02 -3.17 -15.18
N LEU A 169 -9.12 -2.37 -14.59
CA LEU A 169 -8.40 -1.32 -15.29
C LEU A 169 -7.51 -1.89 -16.42
N ALA A 170 -6.72 -2.92 -16.11
CA ALA A 170 -5.85 -3.56 -17.08
C ALA A 170 -6.64 -4.13 -18.27
N ASN A 171 -7.77 -4.78 -18.01
CA ASN A 171 -8.64 -5.34 -19.06
C ASN A 171 -9.25 -4.25 -19.95
N ARG A 172 -9.73 -3.14 -19.37
CA ARG A 172 -10.23 -2.00 -20.16
C ARG A 172 -9.14 -1.39 -21.03
N ALA A 173 -7.96 -1.15 -20.46
CA ALA A 173 -6.84 -0.60 -21.21
C ALA A 173 -6.41 -1.55 -22.34
N ALA A 174 -6.35 -2.86 -22.09
CA ALA A 174 -6.02 -3.84 -23.12
C ALA A 174 -7.02 -3.83 -24.28
N ALA A 175 -8.32 -3.69 -24.01
CA ALA A 175 -9.36 -3.61 -25.04
C ALA A 175 -9.31 -2.32 -25.88
N ASP A 176 -8.78 -1.23 -25.31
CA ASP A 176 -8.58 0.03 -26.05
C ASP A 176 -7.30 0.04 -26.89
N ILE A 177 -6.32 -0.80 -26.55
CA ILE A 177 -4.99 -0.87 -27.17
C ILE A 177 -4.91 -1.93 -28.29
N LEU A 178 -5.61 -3.06 -28.11
CA LEU A 178 -5.61 -4.23 -29.02
C LEU A 178 -6.79 -4.19 -30.00
#